data_AF-A0A382FPR2-F1
#
_entry.id   AF-A0A382FPR2-F1
#
_cell.length_a   1.000
_cell.length_b   1.000
_cell.length_c   1.000
_cell.angle_alpha   90.00
_cell.angle_beta   90.00
_cell.angle_gamma   90.00
#
_symmetry.space_group_name_H-M   'P 1'
#
loop_
_entity.id
_entity.type
_entity.pdbx_description
1 polymer ?
#
loop_
_entity_poly.entity_id
_entity_poly.type
_entity_poly.pdbx_seq_one_letter_code
_entity_poly.pdbx_strand_id
1 'polypeptide(L)'
;VFAHRLIERIEEVERERPNHPLVDAVFNSGPALREHVDAPSPPSSEQLTESQQEALSKAHQNKVLFIMGAAGTGKTRVLSRIVGDFVAAGETTLLCCHTKAAVDHATARLDSSVRDDAHFQAKTFAAAVQDPDTTPVENVVIDESSMASLPHILLLTSLASKRIIFCGDPMQL
;
A
#
# COMPACT_ATOMS: atom_id res chain seq x y z
N VAL A 1 11.00 -12.33 -11.91
CA VAL A 1 10.12 -13.18 -12.75
C VAL A 1 8.64 -12.97 -12.41
N PHE A 2 8.20 -13.19 -11.16
CA PHE A 2 6.78 -13.04 -10.79
C PHE A 2 6.19 -11.65 -11.09
N ALA A 3 6.84 -10.57 -10.63
CA ALA A 3 6.33 -9.20 -10.85
C ALA A 3 6.17 -8.85 -12.33
N HIS A 4 7.14 -9.21 -13.18
CA HIS A 4 7.03 -9.02 -14.63
C HIS A 4 5.88 -9.83 -15.23
N ARG A 5 5.72 -11.11 -14.86
CA ARG A 5 4.59 -11.93 -15.34
C ARG A 5 3.24 -11.41 -14.85
N LEU A 6 3.17 -10.86 -13.65
CA LEU A 6 1.96 -10.25 -13.12
C LEU A 6 1.60 -8.99 -13.92
N ILE A 7 2.58 -8.12 -14.19
CA ILE A 7 2.40 -6.92 -15.03
C ILE A 7 1.94 -7.33 -16.43
N GLU A 8 2.66 -8.25 -17.09
CA GLU A 8 2.28 -8.78 -18.41
C GLU A 8 0.84 -9.30 -18.42
N ARG A 9 0.43 -10.02 -17.36
CA ARG A 9 -0.92 -10.58 -17.28
C ARG A 9 -1.98 -9.51 -17.06
N ILE A 10 -1.71 -8.51 -16.23
CA ILE A 10 -2.61 -7.36 -16.04
C ILE A 10 -2.77 -6.61 -17.37
N GLU A 11 -1.66 -6.35 -18.08
CA GLU A 11 -1.66 -5.67 -19.38
C GLU A 11 -2.39 -6.45 -20.47
N GLU A 12 -2.21 -7.78 -20.52
CA GLU A 12 -2.94 -8.65 -21.44
C GLU A 12 -4.44 -8.63 -21.18
N VAL A 13 -4.85 -8.69 -19.90
CA VAL A 13 -6.27 -8.62 -19.54
C VAL A 13 -6.87 -7.27 -19.90
N GLU A 14 -6.18 -6.16 -19.64
CA GLU A 14 -6.65 -4.82 -20.01
C GLU A 14 -6.78 -4.66 -21.54
N ARG A 15 -5.79 -5.14 -22.30
CA ARG A 15 -5.76 -5.03 -23.76
C ARG A 15 -6.81 -5.92 -24.43
N GLU A 16 -6.98 -7.15 -23.95
CA GLU A 16 -7.73 -8.19 -24.67
C GLU A 16 -9.09 -8.49 -24.06
N ARG A 17 -9.30 -8.17 -22.77
CA ARG A 17 -10.52 -8.47 -22.01
C ARG A 17 -10.84 -7.36 -20.98
N PRO A 18 -11.04 -6.11 -21.41
CA PRO A 18 -11.27 -4.98 -20.51
C PRO A 18 -12.50 -5.16 -19.58
N ASN A 19 -13.47 -5.98 -19.98
CA ASN A 19 -14.66 -6.32 -19.18
C ASN A 19 -14.66 -7.81 -18.78
N HIS A 20 -13.53 -8.32 -18.27
CA HIS A 20 -13.46 -9.70 -17.81
C HIS A 20 -14.34 -9.86 -16.56
N PRO A 21 -15.39 -10.70 -16.54
CA PRO A 21 -16.37 -10.70 -15.45
C PRO A 21 -15.80 -10.93 -14.06
N LEU A 22 -14.72 -11.71 -13.93
CA LEU A 22 -14.03 -11.88 -12.64
C LEU A 22 -13.15 -10.68 -12.26
N VAL A 23 -12.61 -9.93 -13.22
CA VAL A 23 -11.82 -8.73 -12.94
C VAL A 23 -12.76 -7.57 -12.62
N ASP A 24 -13.87 -7.45 -13.33
CA ASP A 24 -14.95 -6.53 -12.98
C ASP A 24 -15.58 -6.90 -11.64
N ALA A 25 -15.79 -8.19 -11.34
CA ALA A 25 -16.28 -8.57 -10.02
C ALA A 25 -15.28 -8.27 -8.88
N VAL A 26 -13.97 -8.36 -9.15
CA VAL A 26 -12.93 -8.09 -8.15
C VAL A 26 -12.60 -6.59 -8.03
N PHE A 27 -12.74 -5.81 -9.11
CA PHE A 27 -12.27 -4.43 -9.19
C PHE A 27 -13.32 -3.39 -9.62
N ASN A 28 -14.51 -3.81 -10.05
CA ASN A 28 -15.75 -3.11 -10.49
C ASN A 28 -15.61 -1.75 -11.23
N SER A 29 -14.39 -1.38 -11.63
CA SER A 29 -13.94 -0.15 -12.29
C SER A 29 -12.43 -0.30 -12.65
N GLY A 30 -12.04 -1.35 -13.38
CA GLY A 30 -10.69 -1.40 -13.98
C GLY A 30 -10.63 -0.43 -15.17
N PRO A 31 -10.08 0.79 -15.02
CA PRO A 31 -8.72 1.17 -15.41
C PRO A 31 -8.03 2.10 -14.38
N ALA A 32 -8.57 2.25 -13.16
CA ALA A 32 -8.08 3.18 -12.14
C ALA A 32 -6.69 2.84 -11.55
N LEU A 33 -6.13 1.65 -11.85
CA LEU A 33 -4.78 1.25 -11.44
C LEU A 33 -3.69 2.20 -11.97
N ARG A 34 -3.95 2.85 -13.12
CA ARG A 34 -3.02 3.77 -13.80
C ARG A 34 -3.37 5.24 -13.61
N GLU A 35 -4.43 5.55 -12.87
CA GLU A 35 -4.76 6.95 -12.62
C GLU A 35 -3.67 7.55 -11.74
N HIS A 36 -3.10 8.64 -12.25
CA HIS A 36 -2.15 9.40 -11.50
C HIS A 36 -2.86 10.24 -10.44
N VAL A 37 -2.25 10.34 -9.27
CA VAL A 37 -2.66 11.29 -8.26
C VAL A 37 -1.78 12.53 -8.42
N ASP A 38 -2.40 13.68 -8.64
CA ASP A 38 -1.70 14.97 -8.59
C ASP A 38 -1.27 15.23 -7.14
N ALA A 39 -0.01 14.91 -6.85
CA ALA A 39 0.58 15.08 -5.54
C ALA A 39 2.00 15.65 -5.67
N PRO A 40 2.41 16.52 -4.73
CA PRO A 40 3.78 17.05 -4.72
C PRO A 40 4.80 15.93 -4.51
N SER A 41 5.94 16.03 -5.19
CA SER A 41 7.03 15.07 -5.06
C SER A 41 7.57 15.04 -3.63
N PRO A 42 7.90 13.86 -3.08
CA PRO A 42 8.43 13.75 -1.73
C PRO A 42 9.80 14.44 -1.60
N PRO A 43 10.13 14.99 -0.42
CA PRO A 43 11.46 15.55 -0.18
C PRO A 43 12.52 14.46 -0.28
N SER A 44 13.58 14.71 -1.06
CA SER A 44 14.70 13.81 -1.25
C SER A 44 15.52 13.64 0.03
N SER A 45 15.85 12.39 0.38
CA SER A 45 16.73 12.07 1.51
C SER A 45 17.99 11.35 1.02
N GLU A 46 19.17 11.80 1.44
CA GLU A 46 20.49 11.33 0.97
C GLU A 46 20.83 9.87 1.31
N GLN A 47 19.97 9.13 2.01
CA GLN A 47 20.28 7.77 2.53
C GLN A 47 19.48 6.62 1.90
N LEU A 48 18.68 6.87 0.86
CA LEU A 48 17.88 5.83 0.20
C LEU A 48 18.51 5.37 -1.11
N THR A 49 18.41 4.08 -1.42
CA THR A 49 18.83 3.55 -2.72
C THR A 49 17.93 4.09 -3.83
N GLU A 50 18.40 4.06 -5.07
CA GLU A 50 17.64 4.51 -6.24
C GLU A 50 16.25 3.84 -6.31
N SER A 51 16.19 2.52 -6.11
CA SER A 51 14.93 1.77 -6.07
C SER A 51 13.97 2.17 -4.94
N GLN A 52 14.51 2.61 -3.79
CA GLN A 52 13.70 3.08 -2.67
C GLN A 52 13.17 4.50 -2.94
N GLN A 53 13.97 5.36 -3.55
CA GLN A 53 13.55 6.69 -4.01
C GLN A 53 12.48 6.57 -5.11
N GLU A 54 12.65 5.64 -6.04
CA GLU A 54 11.66 5.34 -7.08
C GLU A 54 10.34 4.85 -6.46
N ALA A 55 10.39 3.94 -5.47
CA ALA A 55 9.21 3.49 -4.75
C ALA A 55 8.47 4.65 -4.05
N LEU A 56 9.20 5.59 -3.44
CA LEU A 56 8.61 6.78 -2.84
C LEU A 56 7.92 7.66 -3.89
N SER A 57 8.62 7.98 -4.99
CA SER A 57 8.06 8.77 -6.07
C SER A 57 6.78 8.14 -6.64
N LYS A 58 6.81 6.84 -6.91
CA LYS A 58 5.65 6.10 -7.40
C LYS A 58 4.51 6.04 -6.39
N ALA A 59 4.79 6.00 -5.09
CA ALA A 59 3.75 5.97 -4.06
C ALA A 59 2.92 7.26 -4.07
N HIS A 60 3.53 8.40 -4.35
CA HIS A 60 2.81 9.67 -4.47
C HIS A 60 2.02 9.77 -5.78
N GLN A 61 2.58 9.26 -6.87
CA GLN A 61 2.07 9.42 -8.22
C GLN A 61 0.97 8.44 -8.62
N ASN A 62 0.88 7.26 -8.02
CA ASN A 62 -0.03 6.20 -8.47
C ASN A 62 -1.12 5.92 -7.43
N LYS A 63 -2.34 5.65 -7.89
CA LYS A 63 -3.41 5.14 -7.00
C LYS A 63 -3.09 3.77 -6.43
N VAL A 64 -2.37 2.92 -7.17
CA VAL A 64 -1.99 1.58 -6.71
C VAL A 64 -0.51 1.34 -6.91
N LEU A 65 0.19 0.86 -5.87
CA LEU A 65 1.60 0.49 -5.95
C LEU A 65 1.88 -0.85 -5.27
N PHE A 66 2.74 -1.65 -5.89
CA PHE A 66 3.30 -2.86 -5.30
C PHE A 66 4.80 -2.68 -5.04
N ILE A 67 5.20 -2.77 -3.78
CA ILE A 67 6.60 -2.72 -3.33
C ILE A 67 7.03 -4.15 -2.98
N MET A 68 7.81 -4.75 -3.86
CA MET A 68 8.22 -6.15 -3.75
C MET A 68 9.72 -6.25 -3.50
N GLY A 69 10.13 -7.15 -2.62
CA GLY A 69 11.55 -7.40 -2.37
C GLY A 69 11.80 -8.50 -1.34
N ALA A 70 12.99 -9.08 -1.36
CA ALA A 70 13.39 -10.14 -0.44
C ALA A 70 13.39 -9.68 1.04
N ALA A 71 13.59 -10.61 1.98
CA ALA A 71 13.87 -10.27 3.38
C ALA A 71 15.09 -9.34 3.46
N GLY A 72 15.02 -8.34 4.33
CA GLY A 72 16.16 -7.42 4.58
C GLY A 72 16.38 -6.31 3.55
N THR A 73 15.58 -6.20 2.46
CA THR A 73 15.75 -5.14 1.44
C THR A 73 15.28 -3.74 1.88
N GLY A 74 14.82 -3.61 3.13
CA GLY A 74 14.40 -2.32 3.70
C GLY A 74 12.97 -1.90 3.33
N LYS A 75 12.10 -2.81 2.90
CA LYS A 75 10.69 -2.50 2.56
C LYS A 75 9.97 -1.71 3.66
N THR A 76 10.07 -2.15 4.92
CA THR A 76 9.48 -1.45 6.06
C THR A 76 10.03 -0.04 6.24
N ARG A 77 11.29 0.22 5.90
CA ARG A 77 11.88 1.59 5.90
C ARG A 77 11.19 2.46 4.85
N VAL A 78 10.98 1.94 3.65
CA VAL A 78 10.26 2.65 2.58
C VAL A 78 8.81 2.94 3.00
N LEU A 79 8.11 1.94 3.53
CA LEU A 79 6.73 2.12 4.01
C LEU A 79 6.62 3.18 5.09
N SER A 80 7.53 3.18 6.07
CA SER A 80 7.53 4.17 7.15
C SER A 80 7.67 5.59 6.59
N ARG A 81 8.49 5.76 5.55
CA ARG A 81 8.64 7.06 4.88
C ARG A 81 7.40 7.44 4.07
N ILE A 82 6.81 6.51 3.32
CA ILE A 82 5.55 6.75 2.59
C ILE A 82 4.45 7.21 3.55
N VAL A 83 4.27 6.50 4.66
CA VAL A 83 3.27 6.83 5.69
C VAL A 83 3.57 8.22 6.28
N GLY A 84 4.81 8.49 6.63
CA GLY A 84 5.21 9.81 7.15
C GLY A 84 4.95 10.94 6.16
N ASP A 85 5.22 10.75 4.87
CA ASP A 85 4.98 11.75 3.84
C ASP A 85 3.48 12.03 3.65
N PHE A 86 2.64 10.99 3.65
CA PHE A 86 1.18 11.13 3.54
C PHE A 86 0.58 11.84 4.75
N VAL A 87 0.98 11.45 5.97
CA VAL A 87 0.49 12.08 7.20
C VAL A 87 0.97 13.53 7.29
N ALA A 88 2.23 13.82 6.92
CA ALA A 88 2.74 15.19 6.87
C ALA A 88 2.02 16.08 5.84
N ALA A 89 1.44 15.47 4.80
CA ALA A 89 0.56 16.15 3.85
C ALA A 89 -0.89 16.33 4.36
N GLY A 90 -1.19 15.88 5.59
CA GLY A 90 -2.52 15.92 6.19
C GLY A 90 -3.46 14.84 5.66
N GLU A 91 -2.94 13.81 4.99
CA GLU A 91 -3.76 12.77 4.38
C GLU A 91 -4.05 11.63 5.37
N THR A 92 -5.32 11.29 5.52
CA THR A 92 -5.74 10.18 6.40
C THR A 92 -5.14 8.85 5.91
N THR A 93 -4.38 8.18 6.76
CA THR A 93 -3.54 7.04 6.38
C THR A 93 -3.69 5.89 7.36
N LEU A 94 -4.07 4.72 6.84
CA LEU A 94 -4.16 3.46 7.58
C LEU A 94 -3.01 2.54 7.18
N LEU A 95 -2.16 2.19 8.14
CA LEU A 95 -1.19 1.11 8.02
C LEU A 95 -1.77 -0.19 8.56
N CYS A 96 -1.80 -1.22 7.72
CA CYS A 96 -2.28 -2.54 8.05
C CYS A 96 -1.18 -3.59 7.96
N CYS A 97 -1.04 -4.41 9.00
CA CYS A 97 -0.10 -5.53 9.02
C CYS A 97 -0.79 -6.84 9.44
N HIS A 98 -0.15 -7.98 9.18
CA HIS A 98 -0.72 -9.28 9.52
C HIS A 98 -0.74 -9.55 11.05
N THR A 99 0.26 -9.05 11.79
CA THR A 99 0.41 -9.33 13.23
C THR A 99 0.58 -8.05 14.05
N LYS A 100 0.25 -8.10 15.34
CA LYS A 100 0.48 -6.98 16.27
C LYS A 100 1.97 -6.63 16.38
N ALA A 101 2.84 -7.64 16.36
CA ALA A 101 4.29 -7.42 16.37
C ALA A 101 4.77 -6.66 15.12
N ALA A 102 4.20 -6.96 13.95
CA ALA A 102 4.51 -6.22 12.72
C ALA A 102 4.01 -4.77 12.79
N VAL A 103 2.81 -4.53 13.34
CA VAL A 103 2.31 -3.17 13.60
C VAL A 103 3.27 -2.39 14.51
N ASP A 104 3.68 -2.99 15.64
CA ASP A 104 4.60 -2.35 16.59
C ASP A 104 5.96 -2.06 15.95
N HIS A 105 6.48 -3.00 15.18
CA HIS A 105 7.75 -2.86 14.47
C HIS A 105 7.71 -1.76 13.40
N ALA A 106 6.62 -1.67 12.64
CA ALA A 106 6.46 -0.64 11.62
C ALA A 106 6.27 0.75 12.25
N THR A 107 5.40 0.86 13.25
CA THR A 107 5.14 2.13 13.95
C THR A 107 6.36 2.64 14.72
N ALA A 108 7.20 1.77 15.29
CA ALA A 108 8.42 2.17 15.98
C ALA A 108 9.45 2.90 15.09
N ARG A 109 9.30 2.83 13.75
CA ARG A 109 10.13 3.57 12.79
C ARG A 109 9.58 4.93 12.41
N LEU A 110 8.36 5.24 12.82
CA LEU A 110 7.73 6.52 12.58
C LEU A 110 8.12 7.51 13.68
N ASP A 111 8.32 8.76 13.29
CA ASP A 111 8.49 9.86 14.25
C ASP A 111 7.26 9.95 15.16
N SER A 112 7.46 10.43 16.40
CA SER A 112 6.34 10.58 17.34
C SER A 112 5.25 11.50 16.80
N SER A 113 5.63 12.55 16.06
CA SER A 113 4.69 13.45 15.40
C SER A 113 3.75 12.75 14.43
N VAL A 114 4.21 11.67 13.76
CA VAL A 114 3.36 10.88 12.86
C VAL A 114 2.52 9.88 13.65
N ARG A 115 3.11 9.22 14.65
CA ARG A 115 2.42 8.23 15.49
C ARG A 115 1.24 8.83 16.27
N ASP A 116 1.41 10.06 16.73
CA ASP A 116 0.44 10.76 17.56
C ASP A 116 -0.52 11.64 16.73
N ASP A 117 -0.37 11.67 15.39
CA ASP A 117 -1.20 12.46 14.49
C ASP A 117 -2.60 11.84 14.34
N ALA A 118 -3.63 12.68 14.33
CA ALA A 118 -5.02 12.24 14.15
C ALA A 118 -5.30 11.62 12.77
N HIS A 119 -4.48 11.92 11.76
CA HIS A 119 -4.59 11.36 10.42
C HIS A 119 -3.96 9.96 10.31
N PHE A 120 -3.28 9.45 11.35
CA PHE A 120 -2.61 8.16 11.30
C PHE A 120 -3.32 7.10 12.13
N GLN A 121 -3.50 5.92 11.54
CA GLN A 121 -3.94 4.72 12.24
C GLN A 121 -3.08 3.53 11.84
N ALA A 122 -2.82 2.63 12.78
CA ALA A 122 -2.15 1.36 12.51
C ALA A 122 -2.93 0.20 13.13
N LYS A 123 -3.32 -0.79 12.32
CA LYS A 123 -4.15 -1.92 12.75
C LYS A 123 -3.62 -3.24 12.22
N THR A 124 -3.96 -4.34 12.88
CA THR A 124 -3.83 -5.65 12.24
C THR A 124 -4.96 -5.83 11.23
N PHE A 125 -4.82 -6.76 10.27
CA PHE A 125 -5.92 -7.08 9.35
C PHE A 125 -7.19 -7.47 10.10
N ALA A 126 -7.08 -8.33 11.12
CA ALA A 126 -8.22 -8.74 11.93
C ALA A 126 -8.87 -7.55 12.66
N ALA A 127 -8.07 -6.64 13.22
CA ALA A 127 -8.59 -5.46 13.89
C ALA A 127 -9.31 -4.52 12.92
N ALA A 128 -8.75 -4.27 11.73
CA ALA A 128 -9.39 -3.45 10.71
C ALA A 128 -10.74 -4.05 10.23
N VAL A 129 -10.85 -5.38 10.22
CA VAL A 129 -12.09 -6.09 9.84
C VAL A 129 -13.14 -6.07 10.94
N GLN A 130 -12.71 -6.27 12.19
CA GLN A 130 -13.62 -6.45 13.33
C GLN A 130 -14.07 -5.14 13.97
N ASP A 131 -13.29 -4.08 13.80
CA ASP A 131 -13.57 -2.78 14.39
C ASP A 131 -14.63 -2.03 13.55
N PRO A 132 -15.87 -1.89 14.06
CA PRO A 132 -16.96 -1.23 13.33
C PRO A 132 -16.71 0.26 13.11
N ASP A 133 -15.78 0.87 13.85
CA ASP A 133 -15.40 2.26 13.73
C ASP A 133 -14.25 2.47 12.73
N THR A 134 -13.80 1.42 12.03
CA THR A 134 -12.86 1.56 10.92
C THR A 134 -13.55 2.24 9.74
N THR A 135 -13.35 3.55 9.61
CA THR A 135 -13.88 4.35 8.51
C THR A 135 -12.95 4.36 7.29
N PRO A 136 -13.47 4.70 6.10
CA PRO A 136 -12.63 4.98 4.94
C PRO A 136 -11.59 6.06 5.22
N VAL A 137 -10.43 5.92 4.59
CA VAL A 137 -9.27 6.83 4.65
C VAL A 137 -8.81 7.16 3.23
N GLU A 138 -7.91 8.13 3.08
CA GLU A 138 -7.32 8.45 1.79
C GLU A 138 -6.34 7.37 1.35
N ASN A 139 -5.42 6.97 2.24
CA ASN A 139 -4.35 6.05 1.90
C ASN A 139 -4.42 4.78 2.77
N VAL A 140 -4.39 3.62 2.14
CA VAL A 140 -4.23 2.32 2.82
C VAL A 140 -2.88 1.72 2.44
N VAL A 141 -2.06 1.42 3.44
CA VAL A 141 -0.75 0.80 3.27
C VAL A 141 -0.79 -0.59 3.90
N ILE A 142 -0.50 -1.63 3.13
CA ILE A 142 -0.60 -3.03 3.55
C ILE A 142 0.81 -3.63 3.55
N ASP A 143 1.35 -3.90 4.74
CA ASP A 143 2.60 -4.66 4.89
C ASP A 143 2.32 -6.17 4.93
N GLU A 144 3.28 -6.96 4.46
CA GLU A 144 3.16 -8.42 4.29
C GLU A 144 1.91 -8.84 3.49
N SER A 145 1.54 -8.05 2.48
CA SER A 145 0.34 -8.28 1.67
C SER A 145 0.35 -9.61 0.92
N SER A 146 1.52 -10.23 0.71
CA SER A 146 1.64 -11.56 0.10
C SER A 146 1.06 -12.68 0.97
N MET A 147 0.93 -12.46 2.29
CA MET A 147 0.35 -13.42 3.23
C MET A 147 -1.14 -13.14 3.50
N ALA A 148 -1.68 -12.03 2.99
CA ALA A 148 -3.06 -11.64 3.22
C ALA A 148 -4.02 -12.48 2.37
N SER A 149 -5.11 -12.94 2.97
CA SER A 149 -6.21 -13.57 2.22
C SER A 149 -6.89 -12.56 1.29
N LEU A 150 -7.43 -13.04 0.15
CA LEU A 150 -8.18 -12.20 -0.78
C LEU A 150 -9.34 -11.42 -0.11
N PRO A 151 -10.15 -12.01 0.80
CA PRO A 151 -11.16 -11.25 1.53
C PRO A 151 -10.61 -10.07 2.34
N HIS A 152 -9.46 -10.23 3.00
CA HIS A 152 -8.82 -9.12 3.71
C HIS A 152 -8.37 -8.04 2.75
N ILE A 153 -7.75 -8.42 1.63
CA ILE A 153 -7.34 -7.46 0.60
C ILE A 153 -8.54 -6.67 0.08
N LEU A 154 -9.64 -7.35 -0.28
CA LEU A 154 -10.85 -6.69 -0.77
C LEU A 154 -11.41 -5.68 0.24
N LEU A 155 -11.53 -6.07 1.51
CA LEU A 155 -12.00 -5.15 2.55
C LEU A 155 -11.05 -3.95 2.70
N LEU A 156 -9.75 -4.19 2.85
CA LEU A 156 -8.77 -3.12 3.06
C LEU A 156 -8.70 -2.18 1.85
N THR A 157 -8.82 -2.70 0.64
CA THR A 157 -8.91 -1.88 -0.58
C THR A 157 -10.14 -0.98 -0.57
N SER A 158 -11.29 -1.47 -0.09
CA SER A 158 -12.54 -0.69 -0.03
C SER A 158 -12.49 0.48 0.96
N LEU A 159 -11.52 0.49 1.89
CA LEU A 159 -11.31 1.58 2.81
C LEU A 159 -10.52 2.74 2.18
N ALA A 160 -9.84 2.54 1.06
CA ALA A 160 -9.01 3.57 0.43
C ALA A 160 -9.82 4.41 -0.57
N SER A 161 -9.72 5.75 -0.47
CA SER A 161 -10.34 6.67 -1.44
C SER A 161 -9.33 7.32 -2.41
N LYS A 162 -8.04 7.35 -2.05
CA LYS A 162 -6.97 7.99 -2.85
C LYS A 162 -5.91 7.00 -3.30
N ARG A 163 -5.31 6.24 -2.39
CA ARG A 163 -4.21 5.31 -2.71
C ARG A 163 -4.25 4.01 -1.92
N ILE A 164 -3.74 2.96 -2.55
CA ILE A 164 -3.41 1.70 -1.91
C ILE A 164 -1.99 1.24 -2.24
N ILE A 165 -1.21 0.98 -1.19
CA ILE A 165 0.17 0.54 -1.29
C ILE A 165 0.29 -0.87 -0.73
N PHE A 166 0.66 -1.83 -1.57
CA PHE A 166 0.93 -3.21 -1.19
C PHE A 166 2.42 -3.42 -1.02
N CYS A 167 2.83 -4.04 0.08
CA CYS A 167 4.22 -4.39 0.34
C CYS A 167 4.32 -5.86 0.72
N GLY A 168 5.27 -6.58 0.11
CA GLY A 168 5.46 -7.99 0.44
C GLY A 168 6.64 -8.62 -0.26
N ASP A 169 6.84 -9.90 0.04
CA ASP A 169 7.72 -10.78 -0.72
C ASP A 169 6.86 -11.93 -1.26
N PRO A 170 6.65 -12.03 -2.58
CA PRO A 170 5.83 -13.09 -3.15
C PRO A 170 6.48 -14.47 -2.99
N MET A 171 7.77 -14.54 -2.64
CA MET A 171 8.51 -15.78 -2.41
C MET A 171 8.53 -16.18 -0.92
N GLN A 172 8.01 -15.35 -0.01
CA GLN A 172 7.81 -15.72 1.39
C GLN A 172 6.37 -16.22 1.57
N LEU A 173 6.25 -17.44 2.09
CA LEU A 173 5.01 -18.11 2.46
C LEU A 173 4.96 -18.31 3.97
#